data_AF-A0A397IXL7-F1
#
_entry.id   AF-A0A397IXL7-F1
#
_cell.length_a   1.000
_cell.length_b   1.000
_cell.length_c   1.000
_cell.angle_alpha   90.00
_cell.angle_beta   90.00
_cell.angle_gamma   90.00
#
_symmetry.space_group_name_H-M   'P 1'
#
loop_
_entity.id
_entity.type
_entity.pdbx_description
1 polymer ?
#
loop_
_entity_poly.entity_id
_entity_poly.type
_entity_poly.pdbx_seq_one_letter_code
_entity_poly.pdbx_strand_id
1 'polypeptide(L)'
;MLPAFGYQSMNQNKKTYAISLFLGIPLLILIFLCPSLQYAKIIIFLEAINTSFRLNAYDILYLVVSMILPAILIIKGICDLTFISLSIVLKTLAREFHRYASPLLLLWIFTAVLYTNYTSEEMKDIPFFCPSSFDYRLSIVRVACIIRSSNIICMWSFVFFISLWVTADCFNLIYIGEEGKEDDEIEDNEKLTLDLEEILEEGRGEGNERKVRERLEVLEEVENSKKS
;
A
#
# COMPACT_ATOMS: atom_id res chain seq x y z
N MET A 1 12.92 -28.43 -32.92
CA MET A 1 12.09 -28.93 -31.81
C MET A 1 12.46 -28.14 -30.56
N LEU A 2 11.85 -26.96 -30.37
CA LEU A 2 11.87 -26.10 -29.16
C LEU A 2 11.14 -24.78 -29.51
N PRO A 3 9.84 -24.69 -29.20
CA PRO A 3 9.26 -23.43 -28.75
C PRO A 3 8.23 -23.62 -27.62
N ALA A 4 8.40 -24.63 -26.75
CA ALA A 4 7.48 -24.87 -25.63
C ALA A 4 7.80 -24.07 -24.36
N PHE A 5 9.00 -23.49 -24.26
CA PHE A 5 9.47 -22.82 -23.03
C PHE A 5 8.87 -21.42 -22.82
N GLY A 6 8.55 -20.69 -23.90
CA GLY A 6 8.01 -19.32 -23.82
C GLY A 6 6.57 -19.24 -23.30
N TYR A 7 5.74 -20.25 -23.59
CA TYR A 7 4.32 -20.21 -23.24
C TYR A 7 4.05 -20.51 -21.75
N GLN A 8 4.89 -21.34 -21.13
CA GLN A 8 4.77 -21.65 -19.70
C GLN A 8 5.13 -20.43 -18.82
N SER A 9 6.14 -19.66 -19.21
CA SER A 9 6.57 -18.42 -18.53
C SER A 9 5.46 -17.36 -18.49
N MET A 10 4.79 -17.09 -19.62
CA MET A 10 3.72 -16.08 -19.69
C MET A 10 2.50 -16.39 -18.82
N ASN A 11 2.12 -17.67 -18.70
CA ASN A 11 0.94 -18.07 -17.92
C ASN A 11 1.22 -18.06 -16.41
N GLN A 12 2.47 -18.29 -16.01
CA GLN A 12 2.89 -18.25 -14.61
C GLN A 12 2.87 -16.81 -14.08
N ASN A 13 3.39 -15.84 -14.85
CA ASN A 13 3.42 -14.42 -14.46
C ASN A 13 2.01 -13.82 -14.23
N LYS A 14 1.02 -14.22 -15.04
CA LYS A 14 -0.38 -13.76 -14.88
C LYS A 14 -1.01 -14.23 -13.56
N LYS A 15 -0.72 -15.46 -13.14
CA LYS A 15 -1.27 -16.02 -11.89
C LYS A 15 -0.66 -15.35 -10.67
N THR A 16 0.66 -15.16 -10.68
CA THR A 16 1.39 -14.52 -9.59
C THR A 16 0.95 -13.06 -9.41
N TYR A 17 0.75 -12.32 -10.51
CA TYR A 17 0.20 -10.96 -10.47
C TYR A 17 -1.23 -10.92 -9.90
N ALA A 18 -2.09 -11.85 -10.30
CA ALA A 18 -3.46 -11.92 -9.80
C ALA A 18 -3.52 -12.18 -8.28
N ILE A 19 -2.63 -13.04 -7.76
CA ILE A 19 -2.51 -13.30 -6.31
C ILE A 19 -2.07 -12.03 -5.56
N SER A 20 -1.03 -11.35 -6.06
CA SER A 20 -0.57 -10.08 -5.47
C SER A 20 -1.68 -9.02 -5.45
N LEU A 21 -2.48 -8.93 -6.51
CA LEU A 21 -3.59 -7.98 -6.58
C LEU A 21 -4.73 -8.35 -5.61
N PHE A 22 -5.08 -9.63 -5.54
CA PHE A 22 -6.12 -10.15 -4.67
C PHE A 22 -5.80 -9.97 -3.18
N LEU A 23 -4.54 -10.13 -2.78
CA LEU A 23 -4.11 -9.92 -1.40
C LEU A 23 -3.78 -8.45 -1.11
N GLY A 24 -3.23 -7.74 -2.09
CA GLY A 24 -2.69 -6.39 -1.92
C GLY A 24 -3.78 -5.32 -1.83
N ILE A 25 -4.86 -5.44 -2.61
CA ILE A 25 -5.96 -4.46 -2.57
C ILE A 25 -6.66 -4.45 -1.20
N PRO A 26 -7.09 -5.60 -0.63
CA PRO A 26 -7.67 -5.62 0.71
C PRO A 26 -6.72 -5.10 1.77
N LEU A 27 -5.42 -5.45 1.70
CA LEU A 27 -4.40 -4.92 2.61
C LEU A 27 -4.30 -3.40 2.51
N LEU A 28 -4.23 -2.85 1.30
CA LEU A 28 -4.16 -1.42 1.07
C LEU A 28 -5.38 -0.71 1.68
N ILE A 29 -6.58 -1.24 1.49
CA ILE A 29 -7.80 -0.68 2.10
C ILE A 29 -7.71 -0.73 3.63
N LEU A 30 -7.29 -1.86 4.20
CA LEU A 30 -7.18 -2.06 5.63
C LEU A 30 -6.12 -1.15 6.28
N ILE A 31 -5.02 -0.84 5.57
CA ILE A 31 -3.98 0.10 6.02
C ILE A 31 -4.59 1.46 6.35
N PHE A 32 -5.52 1.97 5.54
CA PHE A 32 -6.18 3.25 5.80
C PHE A 32 -7.43 3.11 6.69
N LEU A 33 -8.15 2.00 6.58
CA LEU A 33 -9.40 1.80 7.32
C LEU A 33 -9.17 1.60 8.82
N CYS A 34 -8.15 0.84 9.22
CA CYS A 34 -7.82 0.58 10.63
C CYS A 34 -7.54 1.87 11.43
N PRO A 35 -6.59 2.75 11.04
CA PRO A 35 -6.34 4.00 11.76
C PRO A 35 -7.56 4.93 11.72
N SER A 36 -8.32 4.95 10.62
CA SER A 36 -9.51 5.78 10.48
C SER A 36 -10.62 5.37 11.46
N LEU A 37 -10.86 4.06 11.62
CA LEU A 37 -11.80 3.53 12.61
C LEU A 37 -11.35 3.78 14.04
N GLN A 38 -10.05 3.64 14.31
CA GLN A 38 -9.51 3.93 15.64
C GLN A 38 -9.60 5.42 15.98
N TYR A 39 -9.32 6.30 15.03
CA TYR A 39 -9.48 7.73 15.18
C TYR A 39 -10.94 8.10 15.47
N ALA A 40 -11.89 7.51 14.73
CA ALA A 40 -13.32 7.68 14.96
C ALA A 40 -13.75 7.18 16.35
N LYS A 41 -13.22 6.04 16.82
CA LYS A 41 -13.44 5.53 18.18
C LYS A 41 -13.03 6.56 19.22
N ILE A 42 -11.82 7.12 19.10
CA ILE A 42 -11.27 8.10 20.04
C ILE A 42 -12.14 9.35 20.09
N ILE A 43 -12.56 9.90 18.95
CA ILE A 43 -13.44 11.09 18.90
C ILE A 43 -14.75 10.83 19.65
N ILE A 44 -15.40 9.70 19.39
CA ILE A 44 -16.69 9.38 20.03
C ILE A 44 -16.51 9.17 21.53
N PHE A 45 -15.42 8.55 21.96
CA PHE A 45 -15.14 8.36 23.38
C PHE A 45 -14.84 9.69 24.09
N LEU A 46 -14.20 10.64 23.41
CA LEU A 46 -13.99 12.00 23.91
C LEU A 46 -15.31 12.76 24.05
N GLU A 47 -16.20 12.64 23.07
CA GLU A 47 -17.54 13.25 23.14
C GLU A 47 -18.40 12.62 24.26
N ALA A 48 -18.23 11.32 24.48
CA ALA A 48 -18.95 10.54 25.47
C ALA A 48 -18.34 10.57 26.87
N ILE A 49 -17.38 11.47 27.18
CA ILE A 49 -16.68 11.58 28.49
C ILE A 49 -17.66 11.65 29.68
N ASN A 50 -18.83 12.27 29.51
CA ASN A 50 -19.85 12.34 30.55
C ASN A 50 -20.55 11.00 30.86
N THR A 51 -20.28 9.95 30.07
CA THR A 51 -21.00 8.67 30.11
C THR A 51 -20.15 7.49 30.60
N SER A 52 -19.01 7.75 31.26
CA SER A 52 -18.13 6.78 31.94
C SER A 52 -17.12 5.98 31.10
N PHE A 53 -16.98 6.27 29.81
CA PHE A 53 -15.93 5.66 28.98
C PHE A 53 -14.55 6.19 29.37
N ARG A 54 -13.59 5.27 29.56
CA ARG A 54 -12.19 5.61 29.84
C ARG A 54 -11.38 5.42 28.57
N LEU A 55 -10.72 6.49 28.12
CA LEU A 55 -9.75 6.41 27.04
C LEU A 55 -8.49 5.69 27.56
N ASN A 56 -8.15 4.57 26.94
CA ASN A 56 -7.00 3.77 27.36
C ASN A 56 -5.73 4.22 26.63
N ALA A 57 -4.57 4.17 27.29
CA ALA A 57 -3.30 4.49 26.65
C ALA A 57 -3.02 3.60 25.42
N TYR A 58 -3.53 2.37 25.43
CA TYR A 58 -3.44 1.42 24.31
C TYR A 58 -4.19 1.88 23.06
N ASP A 59 -5.25 2.67 23.19
CA ASP A 59 -5.97 3.22 22.04
C ASP A 59 -5.10 4.20 21.26
N ILE A 60 -4.32 5.02 21.98
CA ILE A 60 -3.38 5.98 21.40
C ILE A 60 -2.17 5.24 20.82
N LEU A 61 -1.64 4.25 21.54
CA LEU A 61 -0.52 3.44 21.06
C LEU A 61 -0.88 2.72 19.75
N TYR A 62 -2.05 2.07 19.70
CA TYR A 62 -2.54 1.42 18.49
C TYR A 62 -2.73 2.40 17.35
N LEU A 63 -3.31 3.59 17.60
CA LEU A 63 -3.44 4.63 16.58
C LEU A 63 -2.06 5.02 16.02
N VAL A 64 -1.08 5.32 16.88
CA VAL A 64 0.27 5.71 16.45
C VAL A 64 0.92 4.62 15.60
N VAL A 65 0.89 3.36 16.05
CA VAL A 65 1.46 2.23 15.30
C VAL A 65 0.77 2.06 13.94
N SER A 66 -0.56 2.15 13.91
CA SER A 66 -1.35 2.01 12.68
C SER A 66 -1.17 3.16 11.69
N MET A 67 -0.75 4.34 12.14
CA MET A 67 -0.50 5.52 11.30
C MET A 67 0.87 5.49 10.60
N ILE A 68 1.81 4.66 11.05
CA ILE A 68 3.16 4.59 10.46
C ILE A 68 3.10 4.13 8.99
N LEU A 69 2.39 3.03 8.70
CA LEU A 69 2.30 2.49 7.33
C LEU A 69 1.61 3.45 6.34
N PRO A 70 0.41 4.01 6.64
CA PRO A 70 -0.19 5.04 5.79
C PRO A 70 0.73 6.24 5.58
N ALA A 71 1.41 6.71 6.63
CA ALA A 71 2.30 7.85 6.53
C ALA A 71 3.47 7.57 5.57
N ILE A 72 4.09 6.39 5.67
CA ILE A 72 5.15 5.97 4.73
C ILE A 72 4.63 5.95 3.28
N LEU A 73 3.44 5.37 3.06
CA LEU A 73 2.83 5.31 1.72
C LEU A 73 2.51 6.70 1.17
N ILE A 74 1.99 7.60 2.00
CA ILE A 74 1.69 8.99 1.63
C ILE A 74 2.99 9.75 1.34
N ILE A 75 4.01 9.65 2.19
CA ILE A 75 5.30 10.35 2.00
C ILE A 75 5.94 9.91 0.69
N LYS A 76 6.07 8.59 0.46
CA LYS A 76 6.58 8.07 -0.81
C LYS A 76 5.73 8.55 -1.98
N GLY A 77 4.42 8.54 -1.81
CA GLY A 77 3.51 8.98 -2.86
C GLY A 77 3.64 10.45 -3.25
N ILE A 78 3.88 11.31 -2.28
CA ILE A 78 4.13 12.73 -2.49
C ILE A 78 5.52 12.94 -3.10
N CYS A 79 6.54 12.25 -2.61
CA CYS A 79 7.91 12.35 -3.12
C CYS A 79 8.02 11.91 -4.58
N ASP A 80 7.29 10.86 -4.97
CA ASP A 80 7.42 10.29 -6.31
C ASP A 80 6.62 11.06 -7.38
N LEU A 81 5.79 12.07 -7.02
CA LEU A 81 4.98 12.96 -7.89
C LEU A 81 4.13 12.28 -9.01
N THR A 82 4.20 10.95 -9.14
CA THR A 82 3.66 10.11 -10.22
C THR A 82 2.64 9.11 -9.67
N PHE A 83 1.89 9.52 -8.65
CA PHE A 83 0.92 8.70 -7.90
C PHE A 83 -0.34 8.26 -8.69
N ILE A 84 -0.25 8.16 -10.01
CA ILE A 84 -1.41 7.92 -10.88
C ILE A 84 -1.67 6.42 -11.07
N SER A 85 -0.66 5.56 -10.92
CA SER A 85 -0.81 4.13 -11.19
C SER A 85 -0.88 3.29 -9.91
N LEU A 86 -2.06 2.72 -9.63
CA LEU A 86 -2.29 1.72 -8.57
C LEU A 86 -1.28 0.57 -8.63
N SER A 87 -0.83 0.22 -9.83
CA SER A 87 0.17 -0.83 -10.04
C SER A 87 1.53 -0.50 -9.41
N ILE A 88 1.96 0.77 -9.45
CA ILE A 88 3.21 1.23 -8.84
C ILE A 88 3.08 1.19 -7.32
N VAL A 89 1.97 1.67 -6.76
CA VAL A 89 1.71 1.61 -5.32
C VAL A 89 1.73 0.17 -4.82
N LEU A 90 1.09 -0.76 -5.54
CA LEU A 90 1.10 -2.19 -5.20
C LEU A 90 2.49 -2.81 -5.32
N LYS A 91 3.30 -2.43 -6.32
CA LYS A 91 4.70 -2.86 -6.45
C LYS A 91 5.54 -2.35 -5.26
N THR A 92 5.43 -1.07 -4.92
CA THR A 92 6.12 -0.46 -3.77
C THR A 92 5.71 -1.11 -2.46
N LEU A 93 4.42 -1.39 -2.29
CA LEU A 93 3.89 -2.09 -1.14
C LEU A 93 4.46 -3.51 -1.06
N ALA A 94 4.40 -4.29 -2.14
CA ALA A 94 4.97 -5.64 -2.20
C ALA A 94 6.46 -5.66 -1.82
N ARG A 95 7.24 -4.67 -2.30
CA ARG A 95 8.67 -4.52 -2.00
C ARG A 95 8.94 -4.26 -0.51
N GLU A 96 8.23 -3.31 0.09
CA GLU A 96 8.38 -3.01 1.52
C GLU A 96 7.91 -4.16 2.40
N PHE A 97 6.81 -4.82 2.02
CA PHE A 97 6.36 -6.02 2.70
C PHE A 97 7.38 -7.14 2.59
N HIS A 98 7.97 -7.45 1.43
CA HIS A 98 8.99 -8.51 1.35
C HIS A 98 10.15 -8.31 2.35
N ARG A 99 10.65 -7.08 2.50
CA ARG A 99 11.76 -6.79 3.44
C ARG A 99 11.34 -6.83 4.92
N TYR A 100 10.15 -6.37 5.26
CA TYR A 100 9.74 -6.17 6.66
C TYR A 100 8.54 -7.02 7.12
N ALA A 101 7.94 -7.86 6.27
CA ALA A 101 6.67 -8.50 6.57
C ALA A 101 6.76 -9.49 7.73
N SER A 102 7.86 -10.23 7.88
CA SER A 102 8.01 -11.16 9.00
C SER A 102 8.03 -10.45 10.38
N PRO A 103 8.91 -9.46 10.64
CA PRO A 103 8.87 -8.75 11.92
C PRO A 103 7.60 -7.92 12.09
N LEU A 104 7.07 -7.34 11.00
CA LEU A 104 5.83 -6.59 11.00
C LEU A 104 4.64 -7.47 11.41
N LEU A 105 4.53 -8.69 10.87
CA LEU A 105 3.49 -9.66 11.22
C LEU A 105 3.50 -9.97 12.72
N LEU A 106 4.67 -10.24 13.30
CA LEU A 106 4.80 -10.53 14.74
C LEU A 106 4.37 -9.33 15.59
N LEU A 107 4.80 -8.12 15.21
CA LEU A 107 4.40 -6.88 15.88
C LEU A 107 2.88 -6.67 15.82
N TRP A 108 2.26 -6.93 14.68
CA TRP A 108 0.80 -6.79 14.51
C TRP A 108 0.01 -7.84 15.26
N ILE A 109 0.46 -9.11 15.29
CA ILE A 109 -0.16 -10.15 16.13
C ILE A 109 -0.11 -9.74 17.60
N PHE A 110 1.06 -9.31 18.08
CA PHE A 110 1.23 -8.86 19.46
C PHE A 110 0.31 -7.68 19.79
N THR A 111 0.29 -6.67 18.92
CA THR A 111 -0.59 -5.49 19.05
C THR A 111 -2.06 -5.91 19.04
N ALA A 112 -2.46 -6.84 18.17
CA ALA A 112 -3.83 -7.30 18.05
C ALA A 112 -4.31 -8.06 19.29
N VAL A 113 -3.46 -8.92 19.86
CA VAL A 113 -3.76 -9.65 21.10
C VAL A 113 -3.90 -8.68 22.27
N LEU A 114 -2.93 -7.77 22.45
CA LEU A 114 -3.01 -6.75 23.51
C LEU A 114 -4.26 -5.89 23.36
N TYR A 115 -4.49 -5.33 22.17
CA TYR A 115 -5.63 -4.47 21.90
C TYR A 115 -6.95 -5.20 22.17
N THR A 116 -7.09 -6.45 21.72
CA THR A 116 -8.31 -7.25 21.94
C THR A 116 -8.55 -7.50 23.43
N ASN A 117 -7.51 -7.85 24.19
CA ASN A 117 -7.63 -8.08 25.63
C ASN A 117 -8.09 -6.81 26.37
N TYR A 118 -7.42 -5.69 26.17
CA TYR A 118 -7.79 -4.44 26.85
C TYR A 118 -9.14 -3.88 26.39
N THR A 119 -9.46 -3.99 25.10
CA THR A 119 -10.74 -3.52 24.56
C THR A 119 -11.92 -4.38 24.98
N SER A 120 -11.69 -5.66 25.32
CA SER A 120 -12.75 -6.57 25.77
C SER A 120 -13.42 -6.10 27.06
N GLU A 121 -12.67 -5.45 27.95
CA GLU A 121 -13.14 -5.00 29.26
C GLU A 121 -13.77 -3.59 29.26
N GLU A 122 -13.69 -2.85 28.15
CA GLU A 122 -14.15 -1.45 28.06
C GLU A 122 -15.67 -1.30 28.17
N MET A 123 -16.44 -2.30 27.72
CA MET A 123 -17.90 -2.25 27.62
C MET A 123 -18.54 -3.48 28.27
N LYS A 124 -18.18 -3.79 29.51
CA LYS A 124 -18.48 -5.05 30.23
C LYS A 124 -19.87 -5.65 30.01
N ASP A 125 -20.91 -4.82 30.02
CA ASP A 125 -22.30 -5.29 29.90
C ASP A 125 -22.80 -5.40 28.44
N ILE A 126 -22.05 -4.86 27.47
CA ILE A 126 -22.46 -4.78 26.08
C ILE A 126 -21.89 -5.97 25.28
N PRO A 127 -22.73 -6.74 24.58
CA PRO A 127 -22.28 -7.86 23.77
C PRO A 127 -21.32 -7.42 22.67
N PHE A 128 -20.36 -8.29 22.35
CA PHE A 128 -19.30 -7.97 21.39
C PHE A 128 -19.81 -7.57 20.00
N PHE A 129 -20.88 -8.20 19.48
CA PHE A 129 -21.39 -7.93 18.13
C PHE A 129 -22.45 -6.83 18.06
N CYS A 130 -22.71 -6.13 19.15
CA CYS A 130 -23.64 -5.00 19.20
C CYS A 130 -25.02 -5.30 18.57
N PRO A 131 -25.73 -6.36 19.01
CA PRO A 131 -27.04 -6.71 18.47
C PRO A 131 -28.03 -5.56 18.65
N SER A 132 -28.94 -5.39 17.69
CA SER A 132 -29.98 -4.35 17.73
C SER A 132 -31.02 -4.56 18.83
N SER A 133 -31.13 -5.77 19.38
CA SER A 133 -32.04 -6.15 20.45
C SER A 133 -31.53 -5.79 21.86
N PHE A 134 -30.28 -5.36 22.00
CA PHE A 134 -29.72 -4.94 23.28
C PHE A 134 -30.22 -3.53 23.67
N ASP A 135 -30.52 -3.32 24.95
CA ASP A 135 -31.02 -2.04 25.47
C ASP A 135 -29.88 -1.03 25.66
N TYR A 136 -29.52 -0.34 24.58
CA TYR A 136 -28.55 0.75 24.65
C TYR A 136 -29.22 1.98 25.28
N ARG A 137 -28.77 2.35 26.48
CA ARG A 137 -29.25 3.56 27.18
C ARG A 137 -29.19 4.83 26.34
N LEU A 138 -28.22 4.93 25.44
CA LEU A 138 -28.02 6.07 24.54
C LEU A 138 -27.62 5.56 23.14
N SER A 139 -28.05 6.26 22.09
CA SER A 139 -27.68 5.96 20.70
C SER A 139 -26.17 6.01 20.48
N ILE A 140 -25.46 6.95 21.13
CA ILE A 140 -24.00 7.08 21.05
C ILE A 140 -23.26 5.83 21.53
N VAL A 141 -23.80 5.13 22.54
CA VAL A 141 -23.23 3.89 23.08
C VAL A 141 -23.31 2.77 22.04
N ARG A 142 -24.41 2.70 21.28
CA ARG A 142 -24.56 1.74 20.18
C ARG A 142 -23.55 2.01 19.06
N VAL A 143 -23.37 3.27 18.67
CA VAL A 143 -22.38 3.66 17.65
C VAL A 143 -20.97 3.32 18.11
N ALA A 144 -20.62 3.66 19.36
CA ALA A 144 -19.34 3.32 19.97
C ALA A 144 -19.07 1.81 19.95
N CYS A 145 -20.08 1.00 20.28
CA CYS A 145 -20.00 -0.46 20.21
C CYS A 145 -19.70 -0.93 18.77
N ILE A 146 -20.45 -0.45 17.78
CA ILE A 146 -20.28 -0.85 16.38
C ILE A 146 -18.87 -0.52 15.90
N ILE A 147 -18.38 0.69 16.17
CA ILE A 147 -17.04 1.12 15.77
C ILE A 147 -15.95 0.27 16.44
N ARG A 148 -16.08 -0.01 17.74
CA ARG A 148 -15.15 -0.89 18.47
C ARG A 148 -15.07 -2.27 17.80
N SER A 149 -16.22 -2.84 17.48
CA SER A 149 -16.32 -4.19 16.90
C SER A 149 -15.76 -4.22 15.49
N SER A 150 -16.12 -3.23 14.67
CA SER A 150 -15.57 -3.05 13.33
C SER A 150 -14.05 -2.88 13.34
N ASN A 151 -13.51 -2.11 14.31
CA ASN A 151 -12.07 -1.92 14.43
C ASN A 151 -11.34 -3.23 14.76
N ILE A 152 -11.87 -4.04 15.69
CA ILE A 152 -11.31 -5.36 16.00
C ILE A 152 -11.38 -6.28 14.78
N ILE A 153 -12.50 -6.31 14.06
CA ILE A 153 -12.64 -7.11 12.84
C ILE A 153 -11.63 -6.65 11.77
N CYS A 154 -11.47 -5.35 11.56
CA CYS A 154 -10.50 -4.81 10.59
C CYS A 154 -9.07 -5.16 10.96
N MET A 155 -8.70 -5.01 12.24
CA MET A 155 -7.38 -5.36 12.75
C MET A 155 -7.06 -6.85 12.56
N TRP A 156 -7.98 -7.75 12.93
CA TRP A 156 -7.77 -9.19 12.71
C TRP A 156 -7.80 -9.57 11.23
N SER A 157 -8.60 -8.89 10.42
CA SER A 157 -8.56 -9.06 8.95
C SER A 157 -7.20 -8.64 8.40
N PHE A 158 -6.63 -7.55 8.88
CA PHE A 158 -5.29 -7.10 8.49
C PHE A 158 -4.24 -8.16 8.84
N VAL A 159 -4.26 -8.68 10.08
CA VAL A 159 -3.38 -9.79 10.54
C VAL A 159 -3.55 -11.04 9.66
N PHE A 160 -4.78 -11.37 9.28
CA PHE A 160 -5.06 -12.51 8.40
C PHE A 160 -4.46 -12.30 7.00
N PHE A 161 -4.72 -11.16 6.37
CA PHE A 161 -4.21 -10.90 5.02
C PHE A 161 -2.68 -10.77 4.98
N ILE A 162 -2.04 -10.14 5.97
CA ILE A 162 -0.57 -10.07 6.03
C ILE A 162 0.04 -11.47 6.29
N SER A 163 -0.64 -12.33 7.05
CA SER A 163 -0.23 -13.74 7.21
C SER A 163 -0.30 -14.51 5.88
N LEU A 164 -1.38 -14.32 5.11
CA LEU A 164 -1.50 -14.90 3.76
C LEU A 164 -0.43 -14.36 2.82
N TRP A 165 -0.12 -13.06 2.90
CA TRP A 165 0.94 -12.44 2.12
C TRP A 165 2.30 -13.06 2.44
N VAL A 166 2.70 -13.11 3.71
CA VAL A 166 3.96 -13.75 4.15
C VAL A 166 4.02 -15.21 3.72
N THR A 167 2.92 -15.93 3.83
CA THR A 167 2.86 -17.34 3.41
C THR A 167 3.08 -17.46 1.90
N ALA A 168 2.37 -16.67 1.09
CA ALA A 168 2.53 -16.66 -0.36
C ALA A 168 3.97 -16.26 -0.78
N ASP A 169 4.57 -15.32 -0.06
CA ASP A 169 5.95 -14.89 -0.25
C ASP A 169 6.94 -16.03 0.02
N CYS A 170 6.79 -16.74 1.14
CA CYS A 170 7.60 -17.92 1.48
C CYS A 170 7.52 -19.04 0.43
N PHE A 171 6.42 -19.14 -0.31
CA PHE A 171 6.26 -20.09 -1.41
C PHE A 171 6.66 -19.53 -2.79
N ASN A 172 7.23 -18.33 -2.85
CA ASN A 172 7.56 -17.61 -4.09
C ASN A 172 6.34 -17.45 -5.03
N LEU A 173 5.13 -17.31 -4.45
CA LEU A 173 3.87 -17.11 -5.17
C LEU A 173 3.55 -15.63 -5.39
N ILE A 174 4.42 -14.73 -4.92
CA ILE A 174 4.29 -13.28 -5.09
C ILE A 174 5.28 -12.81 -6.16
N TYR A 175 4.78 -12.02 -7.10
CA TYR A 175 5.61 -11.41 -8.13
C TYR A 175 6.14 -10.10 -7.58
N ILE A 176 7.40 -10.12 -7.17
CA ILE A 176 8.18 -8.91 -6.92
C ILE A 176 8.77 -8.60 -8.29
N GLY A 177 8.26 -7.58 -8.97
CA GLY A 177 8.79 -7.20 -10.29
C GLY A 177 10.31 -7.06 -10.20
N GLU A 178 11.03 -7.78 -11.06
CA GLU A 178 12.50 -7.70 -11.10
C GLU A 178 12.92 -6.24 -11.25
N GLU A 179 13.78 -5.79 -10.34
CA GLU A 179 14.50 -4.51 -10.45
C GLU A 179 15.38 -4.58 -11.71
N GLY A 180 15.26 -3.60 -12.61
CA GLY A 180 16.28 -3.37 -13.63
C GLY A 180 15.93 -3.65 -15.08
N LYS A 181 14.67 -3.52 -15.51
CA LYS A 181 14.37 -3.35 -16.95
C LYS A 181 13.39 -2.24 -17.29
N GLU A 182 12.29 -2.09 -16.54
CA GLU A 182 11.34 -1.00 -16.80
C GLU A 182 11.86 0.37 -16.33
N ASP A 183 12.54 0.43 -15.17
CA ASP A 183 13.02 1.70 -14.62
C ASP A 183 14.19 2.27 -15.46
N ASP A 184 15.08 1.40 -16.00
CA ASP A 184 16.14 1.82 -16.92
C ASP A 184 15.58 2.28 -18.28
N GLU A 185 14.51 1.65 -18.80
CA GLU A 185 13.86 2.09 -20.04
C GLU A 185 13.08 3.40 -19.88
N ILE A 186 12.53 3.67 -18.70
CA ILE A 186 11.82 4.92 -18.41
C ILE A 186 12.82 6.05 -18.16
N GLU A 187 13.89 5.82 -17.39
CA GLU A 187 14.95 6.82 -17.17
C GLU A 187 15.71 7.14 -18.46
N ASP A 188 15.99 6.13 -19.29
CA ASP A 188 16.58 6.34 -20.62
C ASP A 188 15.64 7.13 -21.54
N ASN A 189 14.33 6.86 -21.53
CA ASN A 189 13.38 7.59 -22.36
C ASN A 189 13.18 9.03 -21.87
N GLU A 190 13.10 9.26 -20.55
CA GLU A 190 12.94 10.60 -19.98
C GLU A 190 14.17 11.47 -20.28
N LYS A 191 15.37 10.90 -20.11
CA LYS A 191 16.63 11.53 -20.49
C LYS A 191 16.70 11.82 -21.99
N LEU A 192 16.25 10.91 -22.84
CA LEU A 192 16.18 11.11 -24.28
C LEU A 192 15.25 12.26 -24.66
N THR A 193 14.09 12.39 -24.00
CA THR A 193 13.17 13.52 -24.22
C THR A 193 13.75 14.85 -23.77
N LEU A 194 14.44 14.91 -22.63
CA LEU A 194 15.10 16.13 -22.14
C LEU A 194 16.23 16.58 -23.07
N ASP A 195 17.08 15.65 -23.52
CA ASP A 195 18.14 15.93 -24.48
C ASP A 195 17.56 16.45 -25.82
N LEU A 196 16.40 15.92 -26.24
CA LEU A 196 15.72 16.35 -27.46
C LEU A 196 15.12 17.77 -27.34
N GLU A 197 14.53 18.11 -26.19
CA GLU A 197 14.02 19.46 -25.92
C GLU A 197 15.16 20.49 -25.86
N GLU A 198 16.30 20.16 -25.26
CA GLU A 198 17.49 21.03 -25.23
C GLU A 198 18.02 21.31 -26.65
N ILE A 199 18.07 20.28 -27.51
CA ILE A 199 18.49 20.44 -28.91
C ILE A 199 17.51 21.30 -29.71
N LEU A 200 16.21 21.18 -29.47
CA LEU A 200 15.19 21.98 -30.13
C LEU A 200 15.21 23.45 -29.68
N GLU A 201 15.47 23.71 -28.40
CA GLU A 201 15.68 25.07 -27.87
C GLU A 201 16.95 25.71 -28.45
N GLU A 202 18.08 24.99 -28.51
CA GLU A 202 19.32 25.48 -29.14
C GLU A 202 19.16 25.78 -30.64
N GLY A 203 18.29 25.03 -31.33
CA GLY A 203 18.02 25.18 -32.76
C GLY A 203 17.19 26.42 -33.13
N ARG A 204 16.55 27.08 -32.15
CA ARG A 204 15.67 28.23 -32.39
C ARG A 204 16.43 29.55 -32.62
N GLY A 205 17.76 29.56 -32.41
CA GLY A 205 18.64 30.67 -32.80
C GLY A 205 18.99 30.60 -34.29
N GLU A 206 18.76 31.70 -35.02
CA GLU A 206 19.07 31.81 -36.46
C GLU A 206 20.55 31.48 -36.74
N GLY A 207 20.81 30.27 -37.28
CA GLY A 207 22.12 29.89 -37.79
C GLY A 207 22.60 28.45 -37.54
N ASN A 208 21.85 27.60 -36.81
CA ASN A 208 22.39 26.32 -36.30
C ASN A 208 21.75 25.02 -36.86
N GLU A 209 21.00 25.09 -37.97
CA GLU A 209 20.29 23.92 -38.54
C GLU A 209 21.19 22.72 -38.85
N ARG A 210 22.46 22.97 -39.23
CA ARG A 210 23.42 21.90 -39.55
C ARG A 210 23.81 21.09 -38.31
N LYS A 211 23.98 21.76 -37.17
CA LYS A 211 24.40 21.14 -35.91
C LYS A 211 23.26 20.34 -35.26
N VAL A 212 22.02 20.80 -35.44
CA VAL A 212 20.82 20.08 -35.00
C VAL A 212 20.64 18.78 -35.81
N ARG A 213 20.86 18.83 -37.13
CA ARG A 213 20.76 17.64 -38.00
C ARG A 213 21.79 16.56 -37.64
N GLU A 214 23.05 16.94 -37.42
CA GLU A 214 24.10 15.98 -37.01
C GLU A 214 23.78 15.30 -35.67
N ARG A 215 23.15 16.01 -34.71
CA ARG A 215 22.76 15.41 -33.42
C ARG A 215 21.56 14.47 -33.54
N LEU A 216 20.60 14.79 -34.41
CA LEU A 216 19.45 13.92 -34.69
C LEU A 216 19.87 12.59 -35.33
N GLU A 217 20.83 12.62 -36.26
CA GLU A 217 21.35 11.41 -36.92
C GLU A 217 22.03 10.47 -35.90
N VAL A 218 22.79 11.02 -34.95
CA VAL A 218 23.42 10.21 -33.88
C VAL A 218 22.38 9.58 -32.96
N LEU A 219 21.29 10.29 -32.64
CA LEU A 219 20.20 9.73 -31.82
C LEU A 219 19.48 8.57 -32.53
N GLU A 220 19.25 8.70 -33.84
CA GLU A 220 18.61 7.67 -34.66
C GLU A 220 19.48 6.40 -34.79
N GLU A 221 20.81 6.56 -34.87
CA GLU A 221 21.74 5.43 -34.82
C GLU A 221 21.73 4.69 -33.47
N VAL A 222 21.68 5.43 -32.35
CA VAL A 222 21.58 4.85 -31.01
C VAL A 222 20.29 4.07 -30.85
N GLU A 223 19.15 4.62 -31.30
CA GLU A 223 17.84 3.96 -31.22
C GLU A 223 17.80 2.67 -32.07
N ASN A 224 18.40 2.69 -33.26
CA ASN A 224 18.49 1.51 -34.12
C ASN A 224 19.43 0.43 -33.54
N SER A 225 20.48 0.80 -32.79
CA SER A 225 21.34 -0.18 -32.12
C SER A 225 20.64 -0.92 -30.97
N LYS A 226 19.70 -0.25 -30.28
CA LYS A 226 18.92 -0.85 -29.18
C LYS A 226 17.87 -1.86 -29.68
N LYS A 227 17.49 -1.81 -30.96
CA LYS A 227 16.52 -2.73 -31.59
C LYS A 227 17.15 -4.01 -32.15
N SER A 228 18.48 -4.11 -32.19
CA SER A 228 19.25 -5.29 -32.67
C SER A 228 19.62 -6.25 -31.54
#